data_AF-D4CYL7-F1
#
_entry.id   AF-D4CYL7-F1
#
_cell.length_a   1.000
_cell.length_b   1.000
_cell.length_c   1.000
_cell.angle_alpha   90.00
_cell.angle_beta   90.00
_cell.angle_gamma   90.00
#
_symmetry.space_group_name_H-M   'P 1'
#
loop_
_entity.id
_entity.type
_entity.pdbx_description
1 polymer ?
#
loop_
_entity_poly.entity_id
_entity_poly.type
_entity_poly.pdbx_seq_one_letter_code
_entity_poly.pdbx_strand_id
1 'polypeptide(L)'
;MKLRLSVEEFDKGLEELSKKYLILAPRTFEKRGTYSDTDVVRYAKVSSFSEMNWEDKSHFPAKEALLPVNEVLFYFTEDEYKVAAEDTRERLVFLRACDMNAVKRIDQIYLGNGASNDFFYTRTRKKTKFVVVGCTKSFRNCFCVSMGTNKADNYDAAMNIRGNEIQLELRDDNLKVFSGKEIDFDVDYVSKNDFEVELPDKVDFMYMQNHKMWDEYDTRCIACGRCNYSCPTCTCFSMQDIHYKENKNMGERRRVWASCQVDGYTNIAGGHSFRVKHGQRMRFKTLHKIHDYRKRFGENMCVGCGRCDDMCPQYISISEAYEKVARAMKEKDNEELI
;
A
#
# COMPACT_ATOMS: atom_id res chain seq x y z
N MET A 1 -6.16 22.17 15.24
CA MET A 1 -7.56 22.49 15.59
C MET A 1 -8.33 21.19 15.66
N LYS A 2 -9.14 20.95 16.69
CA LYS A 2 -9.94 19.72 16.84
C LYS A 2 -11.42 20.10 16.94
N LEU A 3 -12.24 19.54 16.06
CA LEU A 3 -13.63 19.90 15.87
C LEU A 3 -14.53 18.68 15.99
N ARG A 4 -15.78 18.95 16.35
CA ARG A 4 -16.92 18.05 16.30
C ARG A 4 -17.96 18.65 15.39
N LEU A 5 -18.37 17.92 14.38
CA LEU A 5 -19.33 18.40 13.39
C LEU A 5 -20.23 17.27 12.90
N SER A 6 -21.39 17.64 12.34
CA SER A 6 -22.30 16.68 11.72
C SER A 6 -21.78 16.20 10.35
N VAL A 7 -22.34 15.12 9.82
CA VAL A 7 -22.04 14.67 8.45
C VAL A 7 -22.39 15.75 7.43
N GLU A 8 -23.47 16.51 7.62
CA GLU A 8 -23.87 17.59 6.70
C GLU A 8 -22.86 18.75 6.71
N GLU A 9 -22.30 19.10 7.87
CA GLU A 9 -21.25 20.10 7.98
C GLU A 9 -19.93 19.61 7.35
N PHE A 10 -19.66 18.31 7.45
CA PHE A 10 -18.49 17.69 6.84
C PHE A 10 -18.57 17.72 5.32
N ASP A 11 -19.74 17.38 4.76
CA ASP A 11 -19.99 17.41 3.33
C ASP A 11 -19.86 18.82 2.75
N LYS A 12 -20.31 19.86 3.47
CA LYS A 12 -20.05 21.27 3.08
C LYS A 12 -18.56 21.60 3.04
N GLY A 13 -17.78 21.10 4.00
CA GLY A 13 -16.33 21.24 3.99
C GLY A 13 -15.66 20.48 2.84
N LEU A 14 -16.14 19.28 2.51
CA LEU A 14 -15.67 18.53 1.33
C LEU A 14 -15.98 19.27 0.03
N GLU A 15 -17.16 19.87 -0.09
CA GLU A 15 -17.54 20.68 -1.24
C GLU A 15 -16.56 21.85 -1.44
N GLU A 16 -16.20 22.57 -0.38
CA GLU A 16 -15.21 23.65 -0.44
C GLU A 16 -13.82 23.12 -0.83
N LEU A 17 -13.35 22.04 -0.21
CA LEU A 17 -12.06 21.44 -0.53
C LEU A 17 -12.01 20.91 -1.95
N SER A 18 -13.14 20.44 -2.51
CA SER A 18 -13.21 19.88 -3.87
C SER A 18 -12.84 20.88 -4.97
N LYS A 19 -12.92 22.19 -4.68
CA LYS A 19 -12.48 23.26 -5.59
C LYS A 19 -10.97 23.25 -5.84
N LYS A 20 -10.19 22.72 -4.88
CA LYS A 20 -8.73 22.68 -4.91
C LYS A 20 -8.17 21.24 -4.96
N TYR A 21 -8.80 20.32 -4.24
CA TYR A 21 -8.33 18.96 -4.04
C TYR A 21 -9.17 17.95 -4.83
N LEU A 22 -8.49 17.02 -5.50
CA LEU A 22 -9.06 15.73 -5.85
C LEU A 22 -9.16 14.89 -4.58
N ILE A 23 -10.38 14.78 -4.04
CA ILE A 23 -10.66 14.05 -2.81
C ILE A 23 -10.81 12.56 -3.12
N LEU A 24 -9.99 11.73 -2.47
CA LEU A 24 -9.90 10.28 -2.70
C LEU A 24 -10.14 9.53 -1.41
N ALA A 25 -11.08 8.58 -1.43
CA ALA A 25 -11.42 7.73 -0.30
C ALA A 25 -11.78 6.33 -0.80
N PRO A 26 -11.78 5.29 0.07
CA PRO A 26 -12.37 4.00 -0.28
C PRO A 26 -13.84 4.18 -0.67
N ARG A 27 -14.24 3.62 -1.81
CA ARG A 27 -15.60 3.63 -2.36
C ARG A 27 -15.96 2.23 -2.86
N THR A 28 -17.22 1.83 -2.64
CA THR A 28 -17.77 0.58 -3.18
C THR A 28 -18.10 0.73 -4.65
N PHE A 29 -17.68 -0.25 -5.44
CA PHE A 29 -18.07 -0.42 -6.84
C PHE A 29 -18.88 -1.71 -6.95
N GLU A 30 -20.18 -1.56 -7.11
CA GLU A 30 -21.13 -2.67 -7.15
C GLU A 30 -20.83 -3.63 -8.30
N LYS A 31 -20.89 -4.94 -8.02
CA LYS A 31 -20.74 -6.02 -9.01
C LYS A 31 -19.46 -5.97 -9.84
N ARG A 32 -18.40 -5.33 -9.31
CA ARG A 32 -17.06 -5.26 -9.92
C ARG A 32 -15.98 -6.02 -9.15
N GLY A 33 -16.42 -6.90 -8.25
CA GLY A 33 -15.58 -7.79 -7.45
C GLY A 33 -15.00 -8.96 -8.25
N THR A 34 -14.32 -9.86 -7.53
CA THR A 34 -13.64 -11.01 -8.13
C THR A 34 -14.62 -12.07 -8.64
N TYR A 35 -15.76 -12.22 -7.96
CA TYR A 35 -16.81 -13.17 -8.31
C TYR A 35 -18.03 -12.43 -8.85
N SER A 36 -18.87 -13.12 -9.62
CA SER A 36 -20.16 -12.57 -10.07
C SER A 36 -20.95 -12.01 -8.89
N ASP A 37 -21.52 -10.82 -9.09
CA ASP A 37 -22.34 -10.11 -8.09
C ASP A 37 -21.64 -9.78 -6.76
N THR A 38 -20.30 -9.79 -6.73
CA THR A 38 -19.54 -9.27 -5.60
C THR A 38 -19.07 -7.85 -5.87
N ASP A 39 -18.94 -7.06 -4.81
CA ASP A 39 -18.49 -5.68 -4.91
C ASP A 39 -16.96 -5.59 -4.78
N VAL A 40 -16.40 -4.46 -5.19
CA VAL A 40 -14.99 -4.13 -4.93
C VAL A 40 -14.88 -2.77 -4.29
N VAL A 41 -14.05 -2.67 -3.26
CA VAL A 41 -13.79 -1.40 -2.56
C VAL A 41 -12.42 -0.88 -2.96
N ARG A 42 -12.39 0.28 -3.63
CA ARG A 42 -11.16 0.91 -4.16
C ARG A 42 -11.10 2.37 -3.81
N TYR A 43 -9.90 2.94 -3.83
CA TYR A 43 -9.75 4.39 -3.70
C TYR A 43 -10.22 5.06 -4.99
N ALA A 44 -11.17 5.97 -4.86
CA ALA A 44 -11.74 6.70 -5.99
C ALA A 44 -12.13 8.12 -5.58
N LYS A 45 -12.44 8.95 -6.58
CA LYS A 45 -12.98 10.29 -6.33
C LYS A 45 -14.31 10.15 -5.58
N VAL A 46 -14.44 10.93 -4.51
CA VAL A 46 -15.67 11.05 -3.72
C VAL A 46 -16.04 12.51 -3.55
N SER A 47 -17.33 12.77 -3.36
CA SER A 47 -17.88 14.12 -3.18
C SER A 47 -18.63 14.31 -1.86
N SER A 48 -19.02 13.23 -1.18
CA SER A 48 -19.71 13.26 0.12
C SER A 48 -19.26 12.10 1.01
N PHE A 49 -19.56 12.19 2.30
CA PHE A 49 -19.33 11.16 3.30
C PHE A 49 -20.04 9.85 2.96
N SER A 50 -21.26 9.93 2.42
CA SER A 50 -22.08 8.77 2.04
C SER A 50 -21.52 7.96 0.87
N GLU A 51 -20.65 8.55 0.03
CA GLU A 51 -19.95 7.82 -1.03
C GLU A 51 -18.73 7.02 -0.51
N MET A 52 -18.28 7.30 0.71
CA MET A 52 -17.09 6.70 1.30
C MET A 52 -17.45 5.41 2.04
N ASN A 53 -16.70 4.35 1.79
CA ASN A 53 -16.85 3.08 2.48
C ASN A 53 -15.87 3.00 3.67
N TRP A 54 -16.43 3.10 4.87
CA TRP A 54 -15.68 3.02 6.13
C TRP A 54 -15.69 1.64 6.77
N GLU A 55 -16.72 0.85 6.48
CA GLU A 55 -16.99 -0.43 7.12
C GLU A 55 -16.13 -1.56 6.57
N ASP A 56 -15.87 -1.55 5.25
CA ASP A 56 -15.15 -2.62 4.58
C ASP A 56 -13.65 -2.32 4.46
N LYS A 57 -12.87 -3.41 4.45
CA LYS A 57 -11.47 -3.30 4.09
C LYS A 57 -11.34 -3.07 2.59
N SER A 58 -10.68 -1.98 2.20
CA SER A 58 -10.42 -1.76 0.78
C SER A 58 -9.62 -2.91 0.18
N HIS A 59 -10.08 -3.36 -0.99
CA HIS A 59 -9.46 -4.43 -1.76
C HIS A 59 -8.12 -3.95 -2.36
N PHE A 60 -8.07 -2.68 -2.72
CA PHE A 60 -6.89 -2.00 -3.23
C PHE A 60 -6.45 -0.90 -2.25
N PRO A 61 -5.13 -0.71 -2.06
CA PRO A 61 -4.61 0.21 -1.06
C PRO A 61 -4.61 1.66 -1.55
N ALA A 62 -4.45 2.60 -0.60
CA ALA A 62 -4.34 4.03 -0.88
C ALA A 62 -3.19 4.39 -1.85
N LYS A 63 -2.22 3.49 -2.06
CA LYS A 63 -1.09 3.70 -2.98
C LYS A 63 -1.54 4.02 -4.41
N GLU A 64 -2.73 3.59 -4.84
CA GLU A 64 -3.29 3.94 -6.16
C GLU A 64 -3.47 5.46 -6.35
N ALA A 65 -3.62 6.21 -5.25
CA ALA A 65 -3.68 7.67 -5.28
C ALA A 65 -2.32 8.33 -5.57
N LEU A 66 -1.21 7.61 -5.32
CA LEU A 66 0.16 8.12 -5.45
C LEU A 66 0.91 7.52 -6.64
N LEU A 67 0.63 6.25 -6.95
CA LEU A 67 1.32 5.45 -7.95
C LEU A 67 0.29 4.95 -8.96
N PRO A 68 0.20 5.56 -10.14
CA PRO A 68 -0.65 5.05 -11.22
C PRO A 68 -0.24 3.63 -11.60
N VAL A 69 -1.21 2.78 -11.95
CA VAL A 69 -0.92 1.41 -12.45
C VAL A 69 -0.08 1.46 -13.72
N ASN A 70 -0.40 2.42 -14.60
CA ASN A 70 0.36 2.77 -15.79
C ASN A 70 0.74 4.25 -15.68
N GLU A 71 2.02 4.55 -15.50
CA GLU A 71 2.53 5.90 -15.43
C GLU A 71 3.36 6.18 -16.69
N VAL A 72 2.88 7.08 -17.55
CA VAL A 72 3.65 7.55 -18.71
C VAL A 72 4.75 8.49 -18.20
N LEU A 73 6.00 8.21 -18.54
CA LEU A 73 7.13 9.02 -18.12
C LEU A 73 7.48 10.08 -19.15
N PHE A 74 7.54 9.68 -20.41
CA PHE A 74 7.80 10.57 -21.53
C PHE A 74 7.33 9.95 -22.84
N TYR A 75 7.05 10.84 -23.78
CA TYR A 75 6.82 10.54 -25.19
C TYR A 75 8.13 10.76 -25.94
N PHE A 76 8.42 9.94 -26.94
CA PHE A 76 9.64 10.05 -27.74
C PHE A 76 9.33 9.99 -29.24
N THR A 77 10.17 10.66 -30.01
CA THR A 77 10.31 10.56 -31.47
C THR A 77 11.72 10.04 -31.81
N GLU A 78 12.14 10.10 -33.07
CA GLU A 78 13.51 9.75 -33.48
C GLU A 78 14.57 10.63 -32.81
N ASP A 79 14.32 11.93 -32.76
CA ASP A 79 15.32 12.92 -32.40
C ASP A 79 15.07 13.60 -31.04
N GLU A 80 13.85 13.51 -30.51
CA GLU A 80 13.44 14.27 -29.33
C GLU A 80 12.61 13.43 -28.35
N TYR A 81 12.55 13.89 -27.09
CA TYR A 81 11.62 13.37 -26.11
C TYR A 81 10.94 14.50 -25.34
N LYS A 82 9.70 14.25 -24.90
CA LYS A 82 8.91 15.16 -24.07
C LYS A 82 8.44 14.43 -22.83
N VAL A 83 8.88 14.91 -21.67
CA VAL A 83 8.40 14.40 -20.37
C VAL A 83 6.89 14.56 -20.28
N ALA A 84 6.23 13.53 -19.72
CA ALA A 84 4.79 13.55 -19.53
C ALA A 84 4.36 14.76 -18.69
N ALA A 85 3.22 15.35 -19.09
CA ALA A 85 2.67 16.50 -18.39
C ALA A 85 2.33 16.14 -16.95
N GLU A 86 2.59 17.08 -16.05
CA GLU A 86 2.29 16.91 -14.64
C GLU A 86 0.81 17.15 -14.37
N ASP A 87 0.18 16.29 -13.57
CA ASP A 87 -1.14 16.56 -13.00
C ASP A 87 -1.02 17.70 -11.98
N THR A 88 -1.67 18.82 -12.28
CA THR A 88 -1.61 20.03 -11.43
C THR A 88 -2.55 19.95 -10.23
N ARG A 89 -3.49 18.99 -10.21
CA ARG A 89 -4.47 18.85 -9.12
C ARG A 89 -3.78 18.42 -7.84
N GLU A 90 -4.08 19.12 -6.75
CA GLU A 90 -3.76 18.65 -5.40
C GLU A 90 -4.67 17.47 -5.03
N ARG A 91 -4.23 16.62 -4.11
CA ARG A 91 -4.94 15.40 -3.70
C ARG A 91 -5.15 15.41 -2.19
N LEU A 92 -6.34 15.03 -1.76
CA LEU A 92 -6.65 14.79 -0.35
C LEU A 92 -7.10 13.34 -0.21
N VAL A 93 -6.32 12.53 0.50
CA VAL A 93 -6.52 11.07 0.55
C VAL A 93 -6.92 10.63 1.96
N PHE A 94 -8.11 10.06 2.09
CA PHE A 94 -8.64 9.49 3.33
C PHE A 94 -8.22 8.04 3.48
N LEU A 95 -7.38 7.72 4.46
CA LEU A 95 -6.81 6.39 4.64
C LEU A 95 -6.70 5.97 6.10
N ARG A 96 -6.51 4.68 6.37
CA ARG A 96 -6.28 4.18 7.74
C ARG A 96 -4.80 4.29 8.12
N ALA A 97 -4.50 4.29 9.41
CA ALA A 97 -3.13 4.40 9.94
C ALA A 97 -2.13 3.39 9.33
N CYS A 98 -2.56 2.16 9.02
CA CYS A 98 -1.68 1.17 8.38
C CYS A 98 -1.32 1.55 6.93
N ASP A 99 -2.22 2.20 6.18
CA ASP A 99 -1.93 2.74 4.86
C ASP A 99 -1.05 4.00 4.94
N MET A 100 -1.24 4.86 5.97
CA MET A 100 -0.35 6.01 6.20
C MET A 100 1.08 5.54 6.47
N ASN A 101 1.20 4.49 7.29
CA ASN A 101 2.46 3.80 7.47
C ASN A 101 2.99 3.29 6.14
N ALA A 102 2.17 2.65 5.31
CA ALA A 102 2.64 2.20 4.01
C ALA A 102 3.16 3.35 3.12
N VAL A 103 2.51 4.52 3.14
CA VAL A 103 3.00 5.72 2.46
C VAL A 103 4.41 6.08 2.94
N LYS A 104 4.71 6.04 4.24
CA LYS A 104 6.09 6.25 4.75
C LYS A 104 7.09 5.25 4.13
N ARG A 105 6.69 4.00 3.89
CA ARG A 105 7.57 2.97 3.29
C ARG A 105 7.74 3.23 1.78
N ILE A 106 6.72 3.72 1.10
CA ILE A 106 6.82 4.17 -0.29
C ILE A 106 7.73 5.40 -0.38
N ASP A 107 7.54 6.40 0.49
CA ASP A 107 8.38 7.60 0.60
C ASP A 107 9.85 7.19 0.77
N GLN A 108 10.16 6.24 1.66
CA GLN A 108 11.51 5.74 1.84
C GLN A 108 12.09 5.11 0.55
N ILE A 109 11.30 4.36 -0.21
CA ILE A 109 11.76 3.70 -1.45
C ILE A 109 11.98 4.69 -2.60
N TYR A 110 11.14 5.72 -2.72
CA TYR A 110 11.19 6.65 -3.85
C TYR A 110 11.96 7.95 -3.55
N LEU A 111 12.03 8.38 -2.28
CA LEU A 111 12.63 9.65 -1.87
C LEU A 111 13.84 9.47 -0.94
N GLY A 112 14.02 8.29 -0.34
CA GLY A 112 15.09 8.02 0.63
C GLY A 112 16.05 6.91 0.22
N ASN A 113 15.93 6.38 -1.00
CA ASN A 113 16.63 5.17 -1.42
C ASN A 113 17.17 5.31 -2.86
N GLY A 114 18.49 5.36 -2.97
CA GLY A 114 19.20 5.56 -4.24
C GLY A 114 20.02 6.86 -4.24
N ALA A 115 20.53 7.24 -5.40
CA ALA A 115 21.36 8.45 -5.56
C ALA A 115 20.52 9.75 -5.61
N SER A 116 19.25 9.65 -5.99
CA SER A 116 18.35 10.80 -6.13
C SER A 116 16.89 10.39 -5.92
N ASN A 117 16.06 11.36 -5.54
CA ASN A 117 14.62 11.15 -5.43
C ASN A 117 14.01 10.86 -6.80
N ASP A 118 13.00 9.99 -6.83
CA ASP A 118 12.23 9.74 -8.03
C ASP A 118 11.43 10.97 -8.42
N PHE A 119 11.67 11.44 -9.63
CA PHE A 119 11.12 12.68 -10.15
C PHE A 119 9.59 12.68 -10.23
N PHE A 120 8.99 11.59 -10.72
CA PHE A 120 7.54 11.50 -10.94
C PHE A 120 6.78 11.34 -9.63
N TYR A 121 7.30 10.48 -8.74
CA TYR A 121 6.73 10.32 -7.41
C TYR A 121 6.82 11.62 -6.59
N THR A 122 7.95 12.34 -6.65
CA THR A 122 8.14 13.61 -5.94
C THR A 122 7.07 14.63 -6.28
N ARG A 123 6.73 14.78 -7.57
CA ARG A 123 5.69 15.70 -8.05
C ARG A 123 4.32 15.39 -7.44
N THR A 124 3.92 14.13 -7.51
CA THR A 124 2.65 13.65 -6.93
C THR A 124 2.64 13.78 -5.41
N ARG A 125 3.70 13.36 -4.74
CA ARG A 125 3.79 13.31 -3.29
C ARG A 125 3.72 14.70 -2.63
N LYS A 126 4.34 15.72 -3.25
CA LYS A 126 4.31 17.12 -2.76
C LYS A 126 2.93 17.76 -2.78
N LYS A 127 2.05 17.28 -3.66
CA LYS A 127 0.67 17.78 -3.83
C LYS A 127 -0.37 16.92 -3.12
N THR A 128 0.05 15.92 -2.35
CA THR A 128 -0.86 15.00 -1.68
C THR A 128 -0.87 15.23 -0.18
N LYS A 129 -2.07 15.43 0.34
CA LYS A 129 -2.41 15.57 1.75
C LYS A 129 -3.17 14.33 2.22
N PHE A 130 -2.98 13.94 3.48
CA PHE A 130 -3.58 12.73 4.04
C PHE A 130 -4.46 13.03 5.24
N VAL A 131 -5.64 12.38 5.24
CA VAL A 131 -6.55 12.33 6.39
C VAL A 131 -6.52 10.92 6.96
N VAL A 132 -6.00 10.77 8.18
CA VAL A 132 -6.00 9.48 8.88
C VAL A 132 -7.34 9.22 9.54
N VAL A 133 -8.00 8.15 9.12
CA VAL A 133 -9.29 7.72 9.68
C VAL A 133 -9.04 6.73 10.82
N GLY A 134 -9.64 7.03 11.96
CA GLY A 134 -9.59 6.20 13.17
C GLY A 134 -10.11 4.79 12.92
N CYS A 135 -9.52 3.82 13.61
CA CYS A 135 -9.80 2.41 13.46
C CYS A 135 -9.96 1.77 14.84
N THR A 136 -11.20 1.63 15.31
CA THR A 136 -11.51 1.04 16.63
C THR A 136 -11.36 -0.48 16.65
N LYS A 137 -11.67 -1.15 15.52
CA LYS A 137 -11.59 -2.61 15.37
C LYS A 137 -10.88 -2.98 14.07
N SER A 138 -9.95 -3.92 14.15
CA SER A 138 -9.29 -4.45 12.97
C SER A 138 -10.14 -5.49 12.24
N PHE A 139 -9.84 -5.72 10.96
CA PHE A 139 -10.44 -6.80 10.18
C PHE A 139 -9.85 -8.17 10.55
N ARG A 140 -10.58 -9.24 10.24
CA ARG A 140 -10.30 -10.64 10.60
C ARG A 140 -8.84 -11.10 10.46
N ASN A 141 -8.16 -10.69 9.39
CA ASN A 141 -6.78 -11.10 9.05
C ASN A 141 -5.77 -9.95 9.16
N CYS A 142 -6.11 -8.85 9.84
CA CYS A 142 -5.15 -7.80 10.16
C CYS A 142 -4.29 -8.19 11.35
N PHE A 143 -3.02 -7.80 11.31
CA PHE A 143 -2.02 -7.98 12.37
C PHE A 143 -1.14 -6.73 12.49
N CYS A 144 -1.70 -5.54 12.23
CA CYS A 144 -0.98 -4.27 12.22
C CYS A 144 -0.41 -3.88 13.59
N VAL A 145 -0.98 -4.38 14.69
CA VAL A 145 -0.45 -4.19 16.05
C VAL A 145 0.84 -4.98 16.21
N SER A 146 0.90 -6.25 15.78
CA SER A 146 2.13 -7.06 15.77
C SER A 146 3.24 -6.43 14.90
N MET A 147 2.85 -5.68 13.86
CA MET A 147 3.81 -4.93 13.03
C MET A 147 4.18 -3.55 13.59
N GLY A 148 3.52 -3.06 14.64
CA GLY A 148 3.71 -1.70 15.18
C GLY A 148 3.23 -0.58 14.24
N THR A 149 2.27 -0.86 13.36
CA THR A 149 1.78 0.06 12.30
C THR A 149 0.30 0.39 12.42
N ASN A 150 -0.29 0.11 13.58
CA ASN A 150 -1.66 0.47 13.95
C ASN A 150 -1.85 1.97 14.25
N LYS A 151 -0.76 2.72 14.48
CA LYS A 151 -0.76 4.16 14.76
C LYS A 151 0.01 4.92 13.69
N ALA A 152 -0.37 6.16 13.42
CA ALA A 152 0.36 7.06 12.53
C ALA A 152 0.47 8.44 13.18
N ASP A 153 1.48 9.20 12.79
CA ASP A 153 1.76 10.56 13.28
C ASP A 153 2.03 11.55 12.13
N ASN A 154 2.42 11.05 10.96
CA ASN A 154 2.81 11.80 9.78
C ASN A 154 1.64 12.13 8.83
N TYR A 155 0.60 12.81 9.32
CA TYR A 155 -0.59 13.17 8.54
C TYR A 155 -0.95 14.66 8.64
N ASP A 156 -1.78 15.14 7.71
CA ASP A 156 -2.21 16.55 7.61
C ASP A 156 -3.54 16.80 8.36
N ALA A 157 -4.36 15.77 8.47
CA ALA A 157 -5.57 15.75 9.29
C ALA A 157 -5.86 14.32 9.78
N ALA A 158 -6.73 14.18 10.78
CA ALA A 158 -7.25 12.89 11.21
C ALA A 158 -8.72 13.00 11.61
N MET A 159 -9.46 11.89 11.55
CA MET A 159 -10.87 11.88 11.93
C MET A 159 -11.29 10.60 12.63
N ASN A 160 -12.22 10.71 13.57
CA ASN A 160 -12.99 9.60 14.11
C ASN A 160 -14.45 9.72 13.67
N ILE A 161 -15.08 8.57 13.43
CA ILE A 161 -16.50 8.48 13.07
C ILE A 161 -17.27 7.98 14.30
N ARG A 162 -18.36 8.66 14.64
CA ARG A 162 -19.23 8.39 15.79
C ARG A 162 -20.70 8.43 15.34
N GLY A 163 -21.13 7.41 14.60
CA GLY A 163 -22.46 7.42 13.99
C GLY A 163 -22.60 8.58 13.00
N ASN A 164 -23.50 9.53 13.27
CA ASN A 164 -23.72 10.72 12.44
C ASN A 164 -22.86 11.93 12.85
N GLU A 165 -21.90 11.74 13.75
CA GLU A 165 -20.96 12.76 14.20
C GLU A 165 -19.54 12.43 13.74
N ILE A 166 -18.80 13.45 13.31
CA ILE A 166 -17.40 13.36 12.92
C ILE A 166 -16.56 14.21 13.88
N GLN A 167 -15.53 13.59 14.46
CA GLN A 167 -14.49 14.29 15.20
C GLN A 167 -13.31 14.48 14.25
N LEU A 168 -12.86 15.72 14.04
CA LEU A 168 -11.88 16.06 13.02
C LEU A 168 -10.72 16.85 13.63
N GLU A 169 -9.50 16.34 13.50
CA GLU A 169 -8.25 17.02 13.84
C GLU A 169 -7.64 17.56 12.55
N LEU A 170 -7.37 18.88 12.53
CA LEU A 170 -6.79 19.59 11.41
C LEU A 170 -5.43 20.15 11.85
N ARG A 171 -4.36 19.64 11.23
CA ARG A 171 -2.98 20.09 11.45
C ARG A 171 -2.51 21.05 10.37
N ASP A 172 -2.97 20.86 9.13
CA ASP A 172 -2.66 21.74 8.01
C ASP A 172 -3.68 22.88 7.88
N ASP A 173 -3.19 24.11 7.75
CA ASP A 173 -4.00 25.32 7.64
C ASP A 173 -4.88 25.35 6.37
N ASN A 174 -4.45 24.71 5.28
CA ASN A 174 -5.22 24.63 4.04
C ASN A 174 -6.48 23.76 4.17
N LEU A 175 -6.58 22.96 5.24
CA LEU A 175 -7.73 22.10 5.49
C LEU A 175 -8.74 22.71 6.47
N LYS A 176 -8.50 23.92 6.97
CA LYS A 176 -9.38 24.62 7.94
C LYS A 176 -10.59 25.29 7.29
N VAL A 177 -11.37 24.52 6.53
CA VAL A 177 -12.64 24.99 5.91
C VAL A 177 -13.89 24.54 6.68
N PHE A 178 -13.73 23.62 7.63
CA PHE A 178 -14.84 23.00 8.35
C PHE A 178 -15.33 23.88 9.49
N SER A 179 -16.65 24.01 9.59
CA SER A 179 -17.34 24.65 10.71
C SER A 179 -17.82 23.57 11.69
N GLY A 180 -17.43 23.67 12.96
CA GLY A 180 -17.81 22.70 13.98
C GLY A 180 -17.55 23.23 15.38
N LYS A 181 -17.97 22.47 16.40
CA LYS A 181 -17.70 22.79 17.81
C LYS A 181 -16.32 22.28 18.22
N GLU A 182 -15.49 23.13 18.81
CA GLU A 182 -14.19 22.67 19.34
C GLU A 182 -14.38 21.62 20.44
N ILE A 183 -13.61 20.54 20.32
CA ILE A 183 -13.53 19.45 21.29
C ILE A 183 -12.09 18.96 21.38
N ASP A 184 -11.74 18.32 22.48
CA ASP A 184 -10.52 17.52 22.54
C ASP A 184 -10.85 16.04 22.40
N PHE A 185 -10.04 15.32 21.62
CA PHE A 185 -10.17 13.89 21.37
C PHE A 185 -8.85 13.34 20.80
N ASP A 186 -8.63 12.04 20.92
CA ASP A 186 -7.53 11.35 20.26
C ASP A 186 -8.03 10.48 19.12
N VAL A 187 -7.20 10.33 18.08
CA VAL A 187 -7.49 9.44 16.95
C VAL A 187 -7.58 8.00 17.46
N ASP A 188 -8.64 7.30 17.07
CA ASP A 188 -8.81 5.90 17.46
C ASP A 188 -7.80 5.02 16.75
N TYR A 189 -7.03 4.27 17.53
CA TYR A 189 -6.16 3.24 17.01
C TYR A 189 -6.53 1.90 17.62
N VAL A 190 -6.51 0.86 16.78
CA VAL A 190 -6.76 -0.49 17.23
C VAL A 190 -5.65 -0.89 18.21
N SER A 191 -6.03 -1.31 19.40
CA SER A 191 -5.10 -1.72 20.46
C SER A 191 -4.74 -3.21 20.36
N LYS A 192 -5.61 -4.03 19.80
CA LYS A 192 -5.46 -5.48 19.68
C LYS A 192 -6.07 -6.02 18.39
N ASN A 193 -5.38 -6.95 17.74
CA ASN A 193 -5.91 -7.70 16.60
C ASN A 193 -6.57 -9.02 17.03
N ASP A 194 -7.36 -9.64 16.15
CA ASP A 194 -8.05 -10.92 16.44
C ASP A 194 -7.08 -12.08 16.69
N PHE A 195 -5.85 -11.96 16.18
CA PHE A 195 -4.73 -12.87 16.42
C PHE A 195 -3.43 -12.06 16.42
N GLU A 196 -2.39 -12.63 17.00
CA GLU A 196 -1.05 -12.05 17.05
C GLU A 196 -0.13 -12.83 16.11
N VAL A 197 0.84 -12.13 15.54
CA VAL A 197 1.89 -12.74 14.70
C VAL A 197 3.22 -12.56 15.40
N GLU A 198 3.88 -13.66 15.69
CA GLU A 198 5.25 -13.68 16.17
C GLU A 198 6.21 -13.42 15.01
N LEU A 199 7.09 -12.44 15.20
CA LEU A 199 8.16 -12.14 14.25
C LEU A 199 9.49 -12.56 14.88
N PRO A 200 10.40 -13.16 14.09
CA PRO A 200 11.75 -13.40 14.56
C PRO A 200 12.48 -12.08 14.80
N ASP A 201 13.22 -11.98 15.90
CA ASP A 201 14.05 -10.80 16.19
C ASP A 201 15.16 -10.62 15.15
N LYS A 202 15.79 -11.73 14.77
CA LYS A 202 16.81 -11.82 13.73
C LYS A 202 16.46 -12.96 12.79
N VAL A 203 16.75 -12.77 11.50
CA VAL A 203 16.60 -13.81 10.50
C VAL A 203 17.99 -14.15 9.95
N ASP A 204 18.43 -15.39 10.15
CA ASP A 204 19.60 -15.93 9.45
C ASP A 204 19.21 -16.22 8.00
N PHE A 205 19.61 -15.32 7.09
CA PHE A 205 19.33 -15.47 5.67
C PHE A 205 19.97 -16.73 5.07
N MET A 206 21.16 -17.13 5.51
CA MET A 206 21.88 -18.27 4.93
C MET A 206 21.22 -19.59 5.29
N TYR A 207 20.64 -19.68 6.48
CA TYR A 207 19.77 -20.79 6.87
C TYR A 207 18.43 -20.72 6.12
N MET A 208 17.75 -19.58 6.17
CA MET A 208 16.41 -19.44 5.60
C MET A 208 16.37 -19.55 4.08
N GLN A 209 17.45 -19.23 3.36
CA GLN A 209 17.42 -19.25 1.90
C GLN A 209 17.13 -20.63 1.33
N ASN A 210 17.59 -21.70 2.00
CA ASN A 210 17.47 -23.09 1.55
C ASN A 210 16.49 -23.91 2.41
N HIS A 211 15.77 -23.27 3.33
CA HIS A 211 14.85 -23.96 4.23
C HIS A 211 13.67 -24.59 3.45
N LYS A 212 13.35 -25.85 3.77
CA LYS A 212 12.33 -26.64 3.03
C LYS A 212 10.91 -26.08 3.14
N MET A 213 10.64 -25.18 4.10
CA MET A 213 9.32 -24.55 4.22
C MET A 213 8.88 -23.85 2.92
N TRP A 214 9.82 -23.42 2.07
CA TRP A 214 9.49 -22.72 0.84
C TRP A 214 8.96 -23.66 -0.25
N ASP A 215 9.26 -24.95 -0.16
CA ASP A 215 8.91 -25.95 -1.18
C ASP A 215 7.39 -26.12 -1.31
N GLU A 216 6.61 -25.90 -0.24
CA GLU A 216 5.14 -25.95 -0.32
C GLU A 216 4.56 -24.91 -1.30
N TYR A 217 5.25 -23.78 -1.47
CA TYR A 217 4.77 -22.72 -2.34
C TYR A 217 5.07 -22.99 -3.81
N ASP A 218 5.96 -23.92 -4.14
CA ASP A 218 6.17 -24.37 -5.51
C ASP A 218 4.90 -25.03 -6.08
N THR A 219 4.10 -25.67 -5.24
CA THR A 219 2.85 -26.33 -5.64
C THR A 219 1.61 -25.48 -5.38
N ARG A 220 1.58 -24.73 -4.27
CA ARG A 220 0.40 -23.92 -3.89
C ARG A 220 0.30 -22.59 -4.62
N CYS A 221 1.42 -21.90 -4.84
CA CYS A 221 1.37 -20.57 -5.44
C CYS A 221 1.20 -20.68 -6.95
N ILE A 222 0.24 -19.95 -7.51
CA ILE A 222 0.01 -19.88 -8.97
C ILE A 222 0.64 -18.63 -9.62
N ALA A 223 1.56 -17.95 -8.92
CA ALA A 223 2.32 -16.79 -9.43
C ALA A 223 1.47 -15.63 -10.01
N CYS A 224 0.21 -15.48 -9.63
CA CYS A 224 -0.71 -14.48 -10.20
C CYS A 224 -0.43 -13.01 -9.81
N GLY A 225 0.45 -12.75 -8.84
CA GLY A 225 0.83 -11.39 -8.43
C GLY A 225 -0.21 -10.56 -7.66
N ARG A 226 -1.46 -11.02 -7.53
CA ARG A 226 -2.55 -10.29 -6.83
C ARG A 226 -2.15 -9.79 -5.45
N CYS A 227 -1.45 -10.62 -4.68
CA CYS A 227 -0.99 -10.27 -3.33
C CYS A 227 0.03 -9.11 -3.29
N ASN A 228 0.72 -8.80 -4.39
CA ASN A 228 1.60 -7.64 -4.50
C ASN A 228 0.83 -6.41 -4.96
N TYR A 229 -0.11 -6.56 -5.90
CA TYR A 229 -0.91 -5.45 -6.40
C TYR A 229 -1.82 -4.88 -5.30
N SER A 230 -2.40 -5.73 -4.45
CA SER A 230 -3.21 -5.30 -3.28
C SER A 230 -2.37 -4.89 -2.05
N CYS A 231 -1.06 -5.13 -2.05
CA CYS A 231 -0.21 -4.77 -0.92
C CYS A 231 0.15 -3.27 -0.97
N PRO A 232 -0.07 -2.51 0.11
CA PRO A 232 0.17 -1.08 0.11
C PRO A 232 1.67 -0.72 0.03
N THR A 233 2.58 -1.62 0.39
CA THR A 233 4.04 -1.37 0.37
C THR A 233 4.76 -1.98 -0.82
N CYS A 234 4.11 -2.80 -1.66
CA CYS A 234 4.74 -3.33 -2.87
C CYS A 234 4.67 -2.28 -4.00
N THR A 235 5.83 -1.84 -4.47
CA THR A 235 5.96 -0.74 -5.44
C THR A 235 6.75 -1.11 -6.70
N CYS A 236 6.99 -2.40 -6.92
CA CYS A 236 7.69 -2.90 -8.10
C CYS A 236 6.97 -2.48 -9.39
N PHE A 237 7.75 -2.10 -10.40
CA PHE A 237 7.26 -1.77 -11.73
C PHE A 237 8.20 -2.35 -12.78
N SER A 238 7.69 -2.51 -14.00
CA SER A 238 8.49 -2.78 -15.20
C SER A 238 8.43 -1.58 -16.13
N MET A 239 9.53 -1.34 -16.84
CA MET A 239 9.62 -0.29 -17.86
C MET A 239 9.18 -0.88 -19.19
N GLN A 240 8.24 -0.22 -19.87
CA GLN A 240 7.73 -0.65 -21.16
C GLN A 240 7.78 0.50 -22.15
N ASP A 241 8.29 0.24 -23.35
CA ASP A 241 8.20 1.15 -24.49
C ASP A 241 7.05 0.69 -25.39
N ILE A 242 6.09 1.59 -25.62
CA ILE A 242 4.94 1.35 -26.48
C ILE A 242 5.12 2.21 -27.73
N HIS A 243 5.37 1.55 -28.86
CA HIS A 243 5.49 2.20 -30.17
C HIS A 243 4.12 2.40 -30.82
N TYR A 244 3.91 3.55 -31.44
CA TYR A 244 2.67 3.86 -32.15
C TYR A 244 2.60 3.13 -33.50
N LYS A 245 1.38 2.77 -33.93
CA LYS A 245 1.19 1.98 -35.15
C LYS A 245 1.49 2.79 -36.41
N GLU A 246 1.16 4.07 -36.35
CA GLU A 246 1.28 5.03 -37.43
C GLU A 246 2.74 5.39 -37.71
N ASN A 247 3.55 5.50 -36.65
CA ASN A 247 5.00 5.69 -36.76
C ASN A 247 5.72 4.89 -35.66
N LYS A 248 6.49 3.89 -36.08
CA LYS A 248 7.23 2.98 -35.21
C LYS A 248 8.34 3.69 -34.44
N ASN A 249 8.82 4.82 -34.94
CA ASN A 249 9.86 5.60 -34.29
C ASN A 249 9.28 6.63 -33.31
N MET A 250 7.95 6.62 -33.12
CA MET A 250 7.26 7.40 -32.10
C MET A 250 6.63 6.47 -31.09
N GLY A 251 6.62 6.90 -29.83
CA GLY A 251 6.04 6.10 -28.78
C GLY A 251 6.08 6.78 -27.42
N GLU A 252 5.85 5.96 -26.41
CA GLU A 252 5.86 6.38 -25.02
C GLU A 252 6.57 5.35 -24.14
N ARG A 253 7.33 5.84 -23.17
CA ARG A 253 7.90 5.02 -22.12
C ARG A 253 7.03 5.07 -20.88
N ARG A 254 6.59 3.92 -20.40
CA ARG A 254 5.70 3.77 -19.24
C ARG A 254 6.36 2.94 -18.14
N ARG A 255 6.05 3.28 -16.88
CA ARG A 255 6.15 2.36 -15.75
C ARG A 255 4.81 1.66 -15.61
N VAL A 256 4.83 0.34 -15.63
CA VAL A 256 3.65 -0.50 -15.40
C VAL A 256 3.88 -1.29 -14.13
N TRP A 257 2.91 -1.32 -13.23
CA TRP A 257 3.00 -2.12 -12.01
C TRP A 257 3.39 -3.57 -12.33
N ALA A 258 4.41 -4.04 -11.62
CA ALA A 258 4.93 -5.38 -11.77
C ALA A 258 5.09 -6.01 -10.38
N SER A 259 5.58 -7.24 -10.33
CA SER A 259 5.66 -7.98 -9.08
C SER A 259 6.74 -9.03 -9.15
N CYS A 260 7.45 -9.22 -8.03
CA CYS A 260 8.37 -10.34 -7.85
C CYS A 260 7.71 -11.73 -7.97
N GLN A 261 6.37 -11.79 -7.98
CA GLN A 261 5.61 -13.02 -8.21
C GLN A 261 5.31 -13.27 -9.68
N VAL A 262 5.21 -12.23 -10.50
CA VAL A 262 4.79 -12.33 -11.90
C VAL A 262 5.96 -12.77 -12.77
N ASP A 263 5.67 -13.66 -13.70
CA ASP A 263 6.67 -14.21 -14.59
C ASP A 263 7.33 -13.13 -15.46
N GLY A 264 8.61 -13.31 -15.77
CA GLY A 264 9.40 -12.37 -16.54
C GLY A 264 9.94 -11.15 -15.76
N TYR A 265 9.46 -10.88 -14.53
CA TYR A 265 9.93 -9.72 -13.75
C TYR A 265 11.43 -9.74 -13.42
N THR A 266 12.00 -10.93 -13.33
CA THR A 266 13.42 -11.15 -12.98
C THR A 266 14.28 -11.47 -14.20
N ASN A 267 13.73 -11.36 -15.41
CA ASN A 267 14.48 -11.57 -16.64
C ASN A 267 15.46 -10.41 -16.84
N ILE A 268 16.68 -10.74 -17.21
CA ILE A 268 17.73 -9.77 -17.54
C ILE A 268 18.29 -10.06 -18.94
N ALA A 269 19.11 -9.14 -19.45
CA ALA A 269 19.79 -9.30 -20.72
C ALA A 269 20.57 -10.63 -20.77
N GLY A 270 20.58 -11.28 -21.94
CA GLY A 270 21.18 -12.61 -22.13
C GLY A 270 20.25 -13.79 -21.79
N GLY A 271 18.97 -13.53 -21.49
CA GLY A 271 17.98 -14.59 -21.24
C GLY A 271 18.09 -15.23 -19.84
N HIS A 272 18.90 -14.67 -18.95
CA HIS A 272 18.98 -15.13 -17.57
C HIS A 272 17.73 -14.69 -16.79
N SER A 273 17.29 -15.56 -15.87
CA SER A 273 16.16 -15.30 -14.98
C SER A 273 16.48 -15.83 -13.58
N PHE A 274 16.02 -15.11 -12.56
CA PHE A 274 16.22 -15.47 -11.15
C PHE A 274 14.89 -15.77 -10.47
N ARG A 275 14.91 -16.58 -9.41
CA ARG A 275 13.69 -16.95 -8.65
C ARG A 275 12.62 -17.55 -9.58
N VAL A 276 13.04 -18.55 -10.37
CA VAL A 276 12.16 -19.24 -11.34
C VAL A 276 11.07 -19.99 -10.59
N LYS A 277 11.44 -20.70 -9.52
CA LYS A 277 10.53 -21.45 -8.65
C LYS A 277 9.63 -20.52 -7.82
N HIS A 278 8.36 -20.87 -7.64
CA HIS A 278 7.41 -20.02 -6.91
C HIS A 278 7.73 -19.91 -5.42
N GLY A 279 8.29 -20.94 -4.80
CA GLY A 279 8.84 -20.92 -3.44
C GLY A 279 9.98 -19.92 -3.27
N GLN A 280 10.84 -19.77 -4.28
CA GLN A 280 11.88 -18.74 -4.27
C GLN A 280 11.30 -17.32 -4.36
N ARG A 281 10.19 -17.14 -5.09
CA ARG A 281 9.45 -15.85 -5.16
C ARG A 281 8.75 -15.55 -3.84
N MET A 282 8.11 -16.54 -3.23
CA MET A 282 7.48 -16.43 -1.90
C MET A 282 8.51 -16.12 -0.82
N ARG A 283 9.64 -16.84 -0.78
CA ARG A 283 10.79 -16.52 0.07
C ARG A 283 11.19 -15.06 -0.07
N PHE A 284 11.43 -14.61 -1.31
CA PHE A 284 11.83 -13.23 -1.57
C PHE A 284 10.80 -12.22 -1.06
N LYS A 285 9.49 -12.45 -1.33
CA LYS A 285 8.42 -11.57 -0.83
C LYS A 285 8.39 -11.52 0.70
N THR A 286 8.49 -12.67 1.37
CA THR A 286 8.40 -12.78 2.83
C THR A 286 9.63 -12.13 3.48
N LEU A 287 10.84 -12.55 3.10
CA LEU A 287 12.09 -12.03 3.68
C LEU A 287 12.32 -10.56 3.33
N HIS A 288 11.93 -10.09 2.15
CA HIS A 288 12.01 -8.66 1.83
C HIS A 288 11.19 -7.81 2.81
N LYS A 289 10.06 -8.34 3.29
CA LYS A 289 9.14 -7.61 4.17
C LYS A 289 9.53 -7.57 5.64
N ILE A 290 10.19 -8.61 6.16
CA ILE A 290 10.54 -8.73 7.60
C ILE A 290 12.04 -8.78 7.88
N HIS A 291 12.88 -8.93 6.86
CA HIS A 291 14.34 -9.00 6.99
C HIS A 291 15.05 -7.95 6.13
N ASP A 292 14.97 -7.99 4.80
CA ASP A 292 15.85 -7.18 3.94
C ASP A 292 15.58 -5.68 4.08
N TYR A 293 14.29 -5.29 4.10
CA TYR A 293 13.91 -3.89 4.30
C TYR A 293 14.25 -3.41 5.72
N ARG A 294 14.04 -4.25 6.75
CA ARG A 294 14.40 -3.94 8.15
C ARG A 294 15.90 -3.78 8.32
N LYS A 295 16.71 -4.65 7.71
CA LYS A 295 18.17 -4.54 7.71
C LYS A 295 18.65 -3.22 7.11
N ARG A 296 17.93 -2.70 6.12
CA ARG A 296 18.32 -1.46 5.43
C ARG A 296 17.78 -0.19 6.09
N PHE A 297 16.58 -0.21 6.65
CA PHE A 297 15.86 0.98 7.10
C PHE A 297 15.41 0.95 8.57
N GLY A 298 15.73 -0.10 9.31
CA GLY A 298 15.47 -0.22 10.75
C GLY A 298 14.06 -0.65 11.14
N GLU A 299 13.13 -0.80 10.20
CA GLU A 299 11.73 -1.19 10.47
C GLU A 299 11.21 -2.22 9.45
N ASN A 300 10.13 -2.94 9.76
CA ASN A 300 9.52 -3.87 8.81
C ASN A 300 8.80 -3.16 7.66
N MET A 301 8.84 -3.74 6.45
CA MET A 301 8.12 -3.21 5.28
C MET A 301 6.62 -3.52 5.31
N CYS A 302 6.23 -4.61 5.96
CA CYS A 302 4.84 -5.02 6.01
C CYS A 302 4.10 -4.27 7.12
N VAL A 303 2.90 -3.75 6.80
CA VAL A 303 2.05 -2.96 7.70
C VAL A 303 0.88 -3.76 8.29
N GLY A 304 0.89 -5.08 8.15
CA GLY A 304 -0.11 -5.97 8.76
C GLY A 304 -1.57 -5.74 8.34
N CYS A 305 -1.83 -5.18 7.15
CA CYS A 305 -3.20 -4.89 6.69
C CYS A 305 -4.00 -6.13 6.19
N GLY A 306 -3.35 -7.28 5.99
CA GLY A 306 -3.99 -8.52 5.55
C GLY A 306 -4.52 -8.55 4.10
N ARG A 307 -4.50 -7.44 3.34
CA ARG A 307 -5.06 -7.40 1.96
C ARG A 307 -4.47 -8.41 0.98
N CYS A 308 -3.22 -8.82 1.21
CA CYS A 308 -2.58 -9.86 0.40
C CYS A 308 -3.19 -11.24 0.59
N ASP A 309 -3.74 -11.51 1.77
CA ASP A 309 -4.31 -12.79 2.15
C ASP A 309 -5.74 -12.90 1.62
N ASP A 310 -6.54 -11.82 1.67
CA ASP A 310 -7.89 -11.79 1.08
C ASP A 310 -7.89 -12.01 -0.43
N MET A 311 -6.84 -11.57 -1.09
CA MET A 311 -6.73 -11.61 -2.55
C MET A 311 -6.11 -12.90 -3.09
N CYS A 312 -5.64 -13.79 -2.21
CA CYS A 312 -4.98 -15.01 -2.64
C CYS A 312 -6.02 -16.09 -2.99
N PRO A 313 -6.14 -16.51 -4.27
CA PRO A 313 -7.08 -17.57 -4.66
C PRO A 313 -6.65 -18.96 -4.17
N GLN A 314 -5.50 -19.08 -3.52
CA GLN A 314 -4.93 -20.33 -3.00
C GLN A 314 -4.80 -20.32 -1.47
N TYR A 315 -5.44 -19.33 -0.82
CA TYR A 315 -5.47 -19.16 0.63
C TYR A 315 -4.07 -19.20 1.26
N ILE A 316 -3.08 -18.61 0.57
CA ILE A 316 -1.72 -18.42 1.10
C ILE A 316 -1.75 -17.19 1.99
N SER A 317 -1.41 -17.39 3.26
CA SER A 317 -1.34 -16.32 4.26
C SER A 317 0.10 -15.83 4.44
N ILE A 318 0.31 -14.52 4.42
CA ILE A 318 1.62 -13.94 4.70
C ILE A 318 1.98 -14.01 6.19
N SER A 319 0.99 -13.92 7.09
CA SER A 319 1.24 -14.03 8.53
C SER A 319 1.69 -15.43 8.89
N GLU A 320 1.06 -16.46 8.32
CA GLU A 320 1.52 -17.86 8.47
C GLU A 320 2.95 -18.04 7.93
N ALA A 321 3.30 -17.37 6.83
CA ALA A 321 4.67 -17.41 6.33
C ALA A 321 5.66 -16.78 7.33
N TYR A 322 5.28 -15.72 8.05
CA TYR A 322 6.13 -15.15 9.11
C TYR A 322 6.27 -16.07 10.31
N GLU A 323 5.18 -16.68 10.77
CA GLU A 323 5.18 -17.68 11.85
C GLU A 323 6.10 -18.86 11.53
N LYS A 324 6.06 -19.36 10.29
CA LYS A 324 6.96 -20.43 9.84
C LYS A 324 8.42 -20.00 9.85
N VAL A 325 8.72 -18.75 9.50
CA VAL A 325 10.10 -18.22 9.64
C VAL A 325 10.47 -18.13 11.12
N ALA A 326 9.59 -17.63 11.99
CA ALA A 326 9.84 -17.55 13.43
C ALA A 326 10.14 -18.93 14.04
N ARG A 327 9.33 -19.94 13.70
CA ARG A 327 9.54 -21.33 14.14
C ARG A 327 10.87 -21.89 13.65
N ALA A 328 11.20 -21.71 12.38
CA ALA A 328 12.46 -22.18 11.81
C ALA A 328 13.69 -21.52 12.48
N MET A 329 13.59 -20.24 12.87
CA MET A 329 14.66 -19.58 13.63
C MET A 329 14.81 -20.14 15.05
N LYS A 330 13.70 -20.41 15.75
CA LYS A 330 13.73 -21.06 17.07
C LYS A 330 14.31 -22.46 17.02
N GLU A 331 13.95 -23.24 16.00
CA GLU A 331 14.49 -24.59 15.78
C GLU A 331 16.01 -24.55 15.59
N LYS A 332 16.50 -23.64 14.74
CA LYS A 332 17.94 -23.41 14.54
C LYS A 332 18.66 -23.02 15.84
N ASP A 333 18.11 -22.06 16.59
CA ASP A 333 18.74 -21.58 17.83
C ASP A 333 18.80 -22.70 18.89
N ASN A 334 17.82 -23.60 18.92
CA ASN A 334 17.83 -24.77 19.80
C ASN A 334 18.84 -25.84 19.36
N GLU A 335 19.04 -26.03 18.05
CA GLU A 335 20.06 -26.95 17.52
C GLU A 335 21.49 -26.44 17.80
N GLU A 336 21.72 -25.12 17.86
CA GLU A 336 23.02 -24.53 18.22
C GLU A 336 23.31 -24.60 19.74
N LEU A 337 22.30 -24.89 20.57
CA LEU A 337 22.41 -25.03 22.02
C LEU A 337 22.69 -26.48 22.49
N ILE A 338 22.62 -27.45 21.58
CA ILE A 338 22.88 -28.88 21.80
C ILE A 338 24.25 -29.21 21.20
#